data_AF-A0A7X0R2W4-F1
#
_entry.id   AF-A0A7X0R2W4-F1
#
_cell.length_a   1.000
_cell.length_b   1.000
_cell.length_c   1.000
_cell.angle_alpha   90.00
_cell.angle_beta   90.00
_cell.angle_gamma   90.00
#
_symmetry.space_group_name_H-M   'P 1'
#
loop_
_entity.id
_entity.type
_entity.pdbx_description
1 polymer ?
#
loop_
_entity_poly.entity_id
_entity_poly.type
_entity_poly.pdbx_seq_one_letter_code
_entity_poly.pdbx_strand_id
1 'polypeptide(L)'
;MKKVLLFTLCLSSIVMLFSFKSIFQKKPSGKEVVQKLESLGYFKYAQSSKVAELKKALAEGYATHGALVTTYEMPKYQSADYRLYGLDGETLYEEGGFRSYLSDMERTFKKLNVNLKVENEIEEYSQSGGLNHIIWLNGKEYVIFRNDQGSAISWGVAAKRYAEMVNDILSRSKSPERLYLMSGGNDGEAVFLTQEQYQYIKATFPNNESKPLSVDEWSKKYRMK
;
A
#
# COMPACT_ATOMS: atom_id res chain seq x y z
N MET A 1 -76.20 4.60 12.76
CA MET A 1 -74.80 4.66 13.25
C MET A 1 -74.16 3.27 13.21
N LYS A 2 -73.32 3.02 12.21
CA LYS A 2 -72.05 2.24 12.23
C LYS A 2 -71.71 1.91 10.77
N LYS A 3 -70.71 2.63 10.26
CA LYS A 3 -70.07 2.42 8.96
C LYS A 3 -69.25 1.13 9.02
N VAL A 4 -69.34 0.28 8.00
CA VAL A 4 -68.21 -0.58 7.62
C VAL A 4 -68.02 -0.44 6.12
N LEU A 5 -66.88 0.14 5.78
CA LEU A 5 -66.38 0.43 4.45
C LEU A 5 -65.63 -0.84 4.00
N LEU A 6 -66.06 -1.50 2.92
CA LEU A 6 -65.29 -2.58 2.31
C LEU A 6 -64.50 -1.96 1.14
N PHE A 7 -63.22 -1.68 1.38
CA PHE A 7 -62.27 -1.27 0.34
C PHE A 7 -61.61 -2.53 -0.22
N THR A 8 -61.99 -2.94 -1.43
CA THR A 8 -61.28 -3.95 -2.21
C THR A 8 -60.09 -3.27 -2.87
N LEU A 9 -58.89 -3.40 -2.27
CA LEU A 9 -57.64 -3.01 -2.92
C LEU A 9 -57.19 -4.13 -3.86
N CYS A 10 -57.37 -3.93 -5.16
CA CYS A 10 -56.70 -4.73 -6.18
C CYS A 10 -55.21 -4.36 -6.17
N LEU A 11 -54.35 -5.19 -5.57
CA LEU A 11 -52.91 -5.09 -5.76
C LEU A 11 -52.58 -5.49 -7.21
N SER A 12 -52.40 -4.51 -8.08
CA SER A 12 -51.73 -4.71 -9.36
C SER A 12 -50.23 -4.86 -9.10
N SER A 13 -49.75 -6.10 -9.19
CA SER A 13 -48.33 -6.46 -9.07
C SER A 13 -47.52 -5.84 -10.20
N ILE A 14 -46.89 -4.69 -9.97
CA ILE A 14 -45.78 -4.21 -10.82
C ILE A 14 -44.54 -4.97 -10.35
N VAL A 15 -44.28 -6.12 -10.96
CA VAL A 15 -42.95 -6.74 -10.89
C VAL A 15 -42.05 -5.89 -11.78
N MET A 16 -41.40 -4.90 -11.19
CA MET A 16 -40.36 -4.14 -11.85
C MET A 16 -39.15 -5.08 -11.99
N LEU A 17 -39.10 -5.80 -13.12
CA LEU A 17 -37.94 -6.58 -13.56
C LEU A 17 -36.78 -5.62 -13.76
N PHE A 18 -36.01 -5.38 -12.70
CA PHE A 18 -34.68 -4.80 -12.82
C PHE A 18 -33.82 -5.81 -13.57
N SER A 19 -33.75 -5.61 -14.89
CA SER A 19 -32.74 -6.23 -15.74
C SER A 19 -31.38 -5.76 -15.23
N PHE A 20 -30.75 -6.57 -14.39
CA PHE A 20 -29.30 -6.49 -14.16
C PHE A 20 -28.62 -6.90 -15.46
N LYS A 21 -28.56 -5.98 -16.43
CA LYS A 21 -27.52 -6.03 -17.45
C LYS A 21 -26.21 -5.95 -16.69
N SER A 22 -25.54 -7.09 -16.56
CA SER A 22 -24.11 -7.12 -16.30
C SER A 22 -23.45 -6.31 -17.41
N ILE A 23 -23.18 -5.03 -17.13
CA ILE A 23 -22.31 -4.22 -17.96
C ILE A 23 -20.94 -4.81 -17.70
N PHE A 24 -20.50 -5.73 -18.55
CA PHE A 24 -19.09 -6.08 -18.66
C PHE A 24 -18.35 -4.78 -18.96
N GLN A 25 -17.86 -4.10 -17.92
CA GLN A 25 -17.03 -2.93 -18.11
C GLN A 25 -15.76 -3.40 -18.80
N LYS A 26 -15.55 -2.91 -20.03
CA LYS A 26 -14.35 -3.18 -20.80
C LYS A 26 -13.14 -2.78 -19.94
N LYS A 27 -12.20 -3.72 -19.75
CA LYS A 27 -10.94 -3.45 -19.06
C LYS A 27 -10.25 -2.25 -19.75
N PRO A 28 -9.83 -1.21 -19.01
CA PRO A 28 -9.14 -0.07 -19.61
C PRO A 28 -7.80 -0.53 -20.17
N SER A 29 -7.33 0.14 -21.22
CA SER A 29 -5.97 0.00 -21.75
C SER A 29 -4.93 0.61 -20.80
N GLY A 30 -3.66 0.22 -20.94
CA GLY A 30 -2.57 0.81 -20.16
C GLY A 30 -2.48 2.33 -20.30
N LYS A 31 -2.79 2.86 -21.49
CA LYS A 31 -2.84 4.32 -21.74
C LYS A 31 -3.94 5.01 -20.92
N GLU A 32 -5.14 4.44 -20.89
CA GLU A 32 -6.26 4.97 -20.10
C GLU A 32 -5.95 4.92 -18.59
N VAL A 33 -5.30 3.84 -18.13
CA VAL A 33 -4.85 3.71 -16.74
C VAL A 33 -3.86 4.80 -16.36
N VAL A 34 -2.85 5.02 -17.20
CA VAL A 34 -1.83 6.06 -16.96
C VAL A 34 -2.44 7.44 -16.97
N GLN A 35 -3.34 7.76 -17.92
CA GLN A 35 -4.04 9.04 -17.95
C GLN A 35 -4.86 9.28 -16.68
N LYS A 36 -5.55 8.24 -16.19
CA LYS A 36 -6.32 8.35 -14.95
C LYS A 36 -5.40 8.57 -13.75
N LEU A 37 -4.33 7.79 -13.60
CA LEU A 37 -3.35 7.96 -12.52
C LEU A 37 -2.65 9.33 -12.56
N GLU A 38 -2.34 9.83 -13.76
CA GLU A 38 -1.82 11.18 -13.94
C GLU A 38 -2.80 12.23 -13.43
N SER A 39 -4.09 12.13 -13.78
CA SER A 39 -5.12 13.05 -13.28
C SER A 39 -5.29 13.02 -11.76
N LEU A 40 -4.95 11.89 -11.12
CA LEU A 40 -4.91 11.71 -9.67
C LEU A 40 -3.56 12.12 -9.05
N GLY A 41 -2.64 12.70 -9.84
CA GLY A 41 -1.35 13.19 -9.38
C GLY A 41 -0.35 12.09 -9.01
N TYR A 42 -0.43 10.89 -9.61
CA TYR A 42 0.51 9.80 -9.34
C TYR A 42 1.96 10.24 -9.61
N PHE A 43 2.23 10.89 -10.74
CA PHE A 43 3.59 11.26 -11.11
C PHE A 43 4.12 12.56 -10.48
N LYS A 44 3.40 13.19 -9.54
CA LYS A 44 3.77 14.53 -9.00
C LYS A 44 5.11 14.57 -8.27
N TYR A 45 5.61 13.42 -7.81
CA TYR A 45 6.88 13.30 -7.08
C TYR A 45 8.05 12.94 -7.98
N ALA A 46 7.80 12.34 -9.15
CA ALA A 46 8.83 11.93 -10.09
C ALA A 46 9.60 13.14 -10.63
N GLN A 47 10.86 12.92 -11.03
CA GLN A 47 11.59 13.93 -11.78
C GLN A 47 10.94 14.13 -13.14
N SER A 48 10.79 15.37 -13.60
CA SER A 48 10.13 15.68 -14.88
C SER A 48 10.75 14.95 -16.07
N SER A 49 12.07 14.75 -16.05
CA SER A 49 12.82 13.98 -17.07
C SER A 49 12.45 12.49 -17.11
N LYS A 50 11.92 11.93 -16.02
CA LYS A 50 11.55 10.52 -15.88
C LYS A 50 10.07 10.25 -16.10
N VAL A 51 9.21 11.27 -16.06
CA VAL A 51 7.75 11.09 -16.18
C VAL A 51 7.35 10.36 -17.46
N ALA A 52 7.93 10.67 -18.62
CA ALA A 52 7.58 10.01 -19.87
C ALA A 52 7.95 8.51 -19.86
N GLU A 53 9.12 8.17 -19.32
CA GLU A 53 9.60 6.81 -19.15
C GLU A 53 8.70 6.02 -18.19
N LEU A 54 8.39 6.59 -17.03
CA LEU A 54 7.50 6.00 -16.02
C LEU A 54 6.11 5.72 -16.56
N LYS A 55 5.53 6.66 -17.31
CA LYS A 55 4.21 6.49 -17.95
C LYS A 55 4.23 5.33 -18.94
N LYS A 56 5.29 5.21 -19.74
CA LYS A 56 5.44 4.11 -20.70
C LYS A 56 5.56 2.77 -19.96
N ALA A 57 6.45 2.68 -18.98
CA ALA A 57 6.66 1.48 -18.18
C ALA A 57 5.36 1.04 -17.50
N LEU A 58 4.63 1.98 -16.87
CA LEU A 58 3.37 1.66 -16.19
C LEU A 58 2.27 1.19 -17.15
N ALA A 59 2.15 1.80 -18.33
CA ALA A 59 1.21 1.35 -19.35
C ALA A 59 1.52 -0.09 -19.82
N GLU A 60 2.80 -0.39 -20.03
CA GLU A 60 3.29 -1.71 -20.43
C GLU A 60 3.07 -2.75 -19.32
N GLY A 61 3.53 -2.47 -18.09
CA GLY A 61 3.38 -3.39 -16.96
C GLY A 61 1.92 -3.70 -16.62
N TYR A 62 1.01 -2.72 -16.74
CA TYR A 62 -0.41 -2.99 -16.63
C TYR A 62 -0.95 -3.86 -17.78
N ALA A 63 -0.51 -3.61 -19.01
CA ALA A 63 -0.98 -4.37 -20.18
C ALA A 63 -0.49 -5.83 -20.16
N THR A 64 0.76 -6.07 -19.76
CA THR A 64 1.40 -7.39 -19.78
C THR A 64 1.17 -8.18 -18.49
N HIS A 65 1.26 -7.54 -17.33
CA HIS A 65 1.24 -8.20 -16.02
C HIS A 65 0.04 -7.81 -15.15
N GLY A 66 -0.72 -6.78 -15.57
CA GLY A 66 -1.82 -6.25 -14.74
C GLY A 66 -1.35 -5.69 -13.41
N ALA A 67 -0.10 -5.25 -13.32
CA ALA A 67 0.58 -4.84 -12.10
C ALA A 67 1.09 -3.40 -12.18
N LEU A 68 1.29 -2.78 -11.01
CA LEU A 68 2.07 -1.55 -10.91
C LEU A 68 3.53 -1.89 -11.20
N VAL A 69 4.22 -0.99 -11.90
CA VAL A 69 5.66 -1.08 -12.13
C VAL A 69 6.26 0.32 -12.05
N THR A 70 7.55 0.38 -11.75
CA THR A 70 8.34 1.60 -11.78
C THR A 70 9.63 1.37 -12.58
N THR A 71 10.39 2.44 -12.81
CA THR A 71 11.77 2.35 -13.27
C THR A 71 12.71 2.81 -12.16
N TYR A 72 13.98 2.43 -12.25
CA TYR A 72 14.95 2.67 -11.18
C TYR A 72 16.03 3.68 -11.59
N GLU A 73 16.40 4.54 -10.65
CA GLU A 73 17.53 5.48 -10.76
C GLU A 73 18.83 4.80 -10.34
N MET A 74 19.74 4.60 -11.29
CA MET A 74 21.11 4.15 -11.02
C MET A 74 21.97 5.33 -10.54
N PRO A 75 22.99 5.11 -9.68
CA PRO A 75 23.46 3.82 -9.16
C PRO A 75 22.78 3.34 -7.88
N LYS A 76 21.88 4.13 -7.27
CA LYS A 76 21.31 3.85 -5.95
C LYS A 76 20.10 2.91 -5.97
N TYR A 77 19.70 2.41 -7.14
CA TYR A 77 18.53 1.56 -7.34
C TYR A 77 17.25 2.09 -6.67
N GLN A 78 17.05 3.42 -6.70
CA GLN A 78 15.87 4.06 -6.10
C GLN A 78 14.75 4.12 -7.13
N SER A 79 13.50 3.92 -6.72
CA SER A 79 12.38 4.10 -7.63
C SER A 79 12.30 5.53 -8.14
N ALA A 80 12.24 5.68 -9.47
CA ALA A 80 12.15 6.97 -10.15
C ALA A 80 10.80 7.67 -9.92
N ASP A 81 9.76 6.93 -9.50
CA ASP A 81 8.47 7.51 -9.11
C ASP A 81 8.42 7.99 -7.66
N TYR A 82 9.41 7.61 -6.83
CA TYR A 82 9.44 7.86 -5.38
C TYR A 82 8.14 7.41 -4.68
N ARG A 83 7.58 6.28 -5.12
CA ARG A 83 6.36 5.69 -4.57
C ARG A 83 6.48 4.19 -4.36
N LEU A 84 6.92 3.43 -5.36
CA LEU A 84 7.00 1.97 -5.31
C LEU A 84 8.39 1.53 -4.86
N TYR A 85 8.46 0.65 -3.86
CA TYR A 85 9.69 0.17 -3.25
C TYR A 85 9.65 -1.34 -3.09
N GLY A 86 10.79 -2.01 -3.28
CA GLY A 86 11.00 -3.31 -2.64
C GLY A 86 10.93 -3.13 -1.13
N LEU A 87 10.36 -4.12 -0.44
CA LEU A 87 10.22 -4.15 1.01
C LEU A 87 10.29 -5.61 1.46
N ASP A 88 11.48 -6.19 1.34
CA ASP A 88 11.76 -7.55 1.75
C ASP A 88 11.61 -7.70 3.28
N GLY A 89 10.78 -8.66 3.69
CA GLY A 89 10.53 -8.96 5.09
C GLY A 89 11.74 -9.59 5.80
N GLU A 90 12.60 -10.33 5.09
CA GLU A 90 13.81 -10.92 5.66
C GLU A 90 14.80 -9.80 5.98
N THR A 91 15.12 -8.95 5.01
CA THR A 91 15.95 -7.75 5.19
C THR A 91 15.40 -6.85 6.30
N LEU A 92 14.08 -6.65 6.39
CA LEU A 92 13.48 -5.88 7.49
C LEU A 92 13.68 -6.51 8.88
N TYR A 93 13.77 -7.83 8.96
CA TYR A 93 13.97 -8.55 10.21
C TYR A 93 15.45 -8.56 10.64
N GLU A 94 16.37 -8.53 9.67
CA GLU A 94 17.81 -8.52 9.91
C GLU A 94 18.34 -7.16 10.38
N GLU A 95 19.53 -7.20 10.99
CA GLU A 95 20.19 -6.04 11.61
C GLU A 95 20.27 -4.83 10.68
N GLY A 96 19.73 -3.70 11.13
CA GLY A 96 19.75 -2.44 10.37
C GLY A 96 18.73 -2.36 9.23
N GLY A 97 17.92 -3.40 9.00
CA GLY A 97 16.91 -3.46 7.95
C GLY A 97 15.94 -2.29 7.94
N PHE A 98 15.37 -1.97 9.12
CA PHE A 98 14.46 -0.83 9.28
C PHE A 98 15.12 0.49 8.89
N ARG A 99 16.36 0.74 9.34
CA ARG A 99 17.09 1.96 8.97
C ARG A 99 17.39 2.03 7.49
N SER A 100 17.76 0.92 6.88
CA SER A 100 18.04 0.84 5.45
C SER A 100 16.82 1.30 4.64
N TYR A 101 15.64 0.73 4.90
CA TYR A 101 14.42 1.13 4.19
C TYR A 101 13.97 2.56 4.50
N LEU A 102 14.14 3.05 5.73
CA LEU A 102 13.88 4.45 6.06
C LEU A 102 14.78 5.40 5.27
N SER A 103 16.05 5.03 5.09
CA SER A 103 17.03 5.76 4.27
C SER A 103 16.66 5.72 2.78
N ASP A 104 16.24 4.58 2.26
CA ASP A 104 15.82 4.45 0.86
C ASP A 104 14.57 5.27 0.53
N MET A 105 13.67 5.41 1.51
CA MET A 105 12.45 6.22 1.41
C MET A 105 12.66 7.70 1.80
N GLU A 106 13.88 8.12 2.20
CA GLU A 106 14.14 9.48 2.70
C GLU A 106 13.72 10.57 1.70
N ARG A 107 13.99 10.37 0.41
CA ARG A 107 13.58 11.32 -0.65
C ARG A 107 12.07 11.42 -0.77
N THR A 108 11.35 10.33 -0.58
CA THR A 108 9.89 10.32 -0.57
C THR A 108 9.37 11.09 0.63
N PHE A 109 9.88 10.82 1.84
CA PHE A 109 9.49 11.59 3.02
C PHE A 109 9.71 13.09 2.84
N LYS A 110 10.86 13.51 2.27
CA LYS A 110 11.11 14.92 1.91
C LYS A 110 10.05 15.49 0.95
N LYS A 111 9.69 14.76 -0.10
CA LYS A 111 8.63 15.16 -1.06
C LYS A 111 7.23 15.20 -0.44
N LEU A 112 6.99 14.37 0.57
CA LEU A 112 5.77 14.37 1.39
C LEU A 112 5.76 15.48 2.45
N ASN A 113 6.83 16.26 2.56
CA ASN A 113 7.05 17.23 3.65
C ASN A 113 6.96 16.57 5.04
N VAL A 114 7.44 15.33 5.13
CA VAL A 114 7.53 14.54 6.36
C VAL A 114 8.99 14.56 6.80
N ASN A 115 9.27 15.23 7.91
CA ASN A 115 10.59 15.19 8.51
C ASN A 115 10.69 13.93 9.38
N LEU A 116 11.60 13.02 9.04
CA LEU A 116 11.83 11.80 9.79
C LEU A 116 13.09 11.94 10.62
N LYS A 117 12.95 11.81 11.93
CA LYS A 117 14.05 11.87 12.89
C LYS A 117 14.10 10.56 13.67
N VAL A 118 15.16 9.79 13.46
CA VAL A 118 15.50 8.65 14.31
C VAL A 118 16.20 9.19 15.56
N GLU A 119 15.56 9.06 16.71
CA GLU A 119 16.16 9.50 17.98
C GLU A 119 17.02 8.42 18.63
N ASN A 120 16.53 7.18 18.61
CA ASN A 120 17.20 6.04 19.21
C ASN A 120 16.74 4.74 18.55
N GLU A 121 17.52 3.69 18.70
CA GLU A 121 17.15 2.34 18.31
C GLU A 121 17.85 1.34 19.23
N ILE A 122 17.12 0.30 19.61
CA ILE A 122 17.63 -0.88 20.28
C ILE A 122 17.35 -2.03 19.34
N GLU A 123 18.39 -2.72 18.90
CA GLU A 123 18.31 -3.91 18.07
C GLU A 123 19.36 -4.91 18.60
N GLU A 124 18.91 -5.85 19.44
CA GLU A 124 19.82 -6.73 20.16
C GLU A 124 19.18 -8.10 20.42
N TYR A 125 20.02 -9.13 20.52
CA TYR A 125 19.59 -10.47 20.89
C TYR A 125 19.64 -10.66 22.40
N SER A 126 18.57 -11.22 22.96
CA SER A 126 18.50 -11.62 24.37
C SER A 126 19.42 -12.81 24.65
N GLN A 127 19.65 -13.12 25.94
CA GLN A 127 20.36 -14.34 26.34
C GLN A 127 19.69 -15.63 25.85
N SER A 128 18.36 -15.61 25.65
CA SER A 128 17.61 -16.72 25.06
C SER A 128 17.70 -16.77 23.53
N GLY A 129 18.46 -15.87 22.90
CA GLY A 129 18.64 -15.80 21.44
C GLY A 129 17.50 -15.13 20.69
N GLY A 130 16.54 -14.49 21.39
CA GLY A 130 15.44 -13.80 20.75
C GLY A 130 15.72 -12.32 20.50
N LEU A 131 15.27 -11.81 19.35
CA LEU A 131 15.46 -10.42 18.92
C LEU A 131 14.56 -9.46 19.72
N ASN A 132 15.17 -8.42 20.28
CA ASN A 132 14.50 -7.23 20.76
C ASN A 132 14.77 -6.09 19.78
N HIS A 133 13.71 -5.49 19.25
CA HIS A 133 13.83 -4.37 18.32
C HIS A 133 12.83 -3.27 18.66
N ILE A 134 13.34 -2.09 18.99
CA ILE A 134 12.58 -0.90 19.37
C ILE A 134 13.22 0.31 18.71
N ILE A 135 12.44 1.15 18.05
CA ILE A 135 12.92 2.38 17.41
C ILE A 135 12.10 3.59 17.88
N TRP A 136 12.78 4.72 18.11
CA TRP A 136 12.15 6.00 18.42
C TRP A 136 12.21 6.91 17.20
N LEU A 137 11.03 7.30 16.72
CA LEU A 137 10.86 8.18 15.57
C LEU A 137 9.91 9.34 15.88
N ASN A 138 10.40 10.55 15.66
CA ASN A 138 9.65 11.79 15.89
C ASN A 138 8.98 11.80 17.28
N GLY A 139 9.78 11.47 18.31
CA GLY A 139 9.37 11.48 19.71
C GLY A 139 8.38 10.37 20.12
N LYS A 140 8.20 9.33 19.30
CA LYS A 140 7.34 8.18 19.61
C LYS A 140 8.13 6.88 19.55
N GLU A 141 7.93 6.03 20.55
CA GLU A 141 8.45 4.67 20.62
C GLU A 141 7.62 3.74 19.72
N TYR A 142 8.30 2.90 18.95
CA TYR A 142 7.72 1.80 18.19
C TYR A 142 8.42 0.52 18.57
N VAL A 143 7.67 -0.40 19.19
CA VAL A 143 8.14 -1.75 19.51
C VAL A 143 7.90 -2.64 18.30
N ILE A 144 8.96 -3.14 17.69
CA ILE A 144 8.89 -4.05 16.56
C ILE A 144 8.84 -5.49 17.09
N PHE A 145 9.83 -5.86 17.92
CA PHE A 145 9.95 -7.18 18.52
C PHE A 145 10.29 -7.12 20.01
N ARG A 146 9.76 -8.10 20.76
CA ARG A 146 10.15 -8.40 22.14
C ARG A 146 10.48 -9.88 22.24
N ASN A 147 11.77 -10.19 22.32
CA ASN A 147 12.32 -11.54 22.39
C ASN A 147 11.79 -12.48 21.30
N ASP A 148 11.66 -11.98 20.06
CA ASP A 148 11.17 -12.79 18.93
C ASP A 148 12.18 -13.88 18.57
N GLN A 149 11.71 -15.12 18.43
CA GLN A 149 12.60 -16.27 18.23
C GLN A 149 13.01 -16.48 16.77
N GLY A 150 12.58 -15.62 15.85
CA GLY A 150 12.86 -15.73 14.43
C GLY A 150 12.04 -16.83 13.76
N SER A 151 11.35 -16.46 12.70
CA SER A 151 10.62 -17.38 11.83
C SER A 151 10.27 -16.68 10.51
N ALA A 152 9.84 -17.44 9.51
CA ALA A 152 9.28 -16.84 8.29
C ALA A 152 8.04 -15.96 8.57
N ILE A 153 7.33 -16.17 9.69
CA ILE A 153 6.25 -15.30 10.14
C ILE A 153 6.82 -13.97 10.64
N SER A 154 7.97 -13.99 11.32
CA SER A 154 8.63 -12.80 11.84
C SER A 154 8.98 -11.80 10.73
N TRP A 155 9.35 -12.28 9.54
CA TRP A 155 9.56 -11.43 8.35
C TRP A 155 8.29 -10.66 7.95
N GLY A 156 7.14 -11.33 7.95
CA GLY A 156 5.87 -10.69 7.67
C GLY A 156 5.42 -9.74 8.78
N VAL A 157 5.73 -10.05 10.04
CA VAL A 157 5.52 -9.15 11.18
C VAL A 157 6.38 -7.89 11.05
N ALA A 158 7.65 -8.02 10.64
CA ALA A 158 8.54 -6.89 10.40
C ALA A 158 7.95 -5.93 9.35
N ALA A 159 7.53 -6.45 8.19
CA ALA A 159 6.86 -5.67 7.13
C ALA A 159 5.58 -4.96 7.62
N LYS A 160 4.73 -5.68 8.37
CA LYS A 160 3.53 -5.11 8.99
C LYS A 160 3.87 -3.96 9.92
N ARG A 161 4.80 -4.16 10.86
CA ARG A 161 5.19 -3.14 11.85
C ARG A 161 5.86 -1.93 11.21
N TYR A 162 6.68 -2.16 10.19
CA TYR A 162 7.27 -1.08 9.38
C TYR A 162 6.17 -0.22 8.74
N ALA A 163 5.19 -0.84 8.09
CA ALA A 163 4.10 -0.11 7.45
C ALA A 163 3.18 0.61 8.44
N GLU A 164 2.87 0.00 9.60
CA GLU A 164 2.13 0.66 10.69
C GLU A 164 2.85 1.90 11.19
N MET A 165 4.15 1.78 11.46
CA MET A 165 5.01 2.86 11.92
C MET A 165 5.05 4.01 10.91
N VAL A 166 5.31 3.72 9.63
CA VAL A 166 5.33 4.72 8.56
C VAL A 166 3.95 5.38 8.44
N ASN A 167 2.86 4.63 8.44
CA ASN A 167 1.52 5.19 8.31
C ASN A 167 1.09 6.06 9.50
N ASP A 168 1.54 5.73 10.71
CA ASP A 168 1.35 6.57 11.88
C ASP A 168 2.10 7.91 11.74
N ILE A 169 3.36 7.89 11.27
CA ILE A 169 4.15 9.10 10.98
C ILE A 169 3.46 9.97 9.92
N LEU A 170 3.02 9.36 8.81
CA LEU A 170 2.30 10.05 7.74
C LEU A 170 0.99 10.68 8.25
N SER A 171 0.27 9.97 9.10
CA SER A 171 -0.99 10.46 9.70
C SER A 171 -0.75 11.65 10.63
N ARG A 172 0.23 11.56 11.54
CA ARG A 172 0.61 12.66 12.44
C ARG A 172 1.09 13.90 11.67
N SER A 173 1.72 13.67 10.52
CA SER A 173 2.20 14.73 9.60
C SER A 173 1.11 15.26 8.66
N LYS A 174 -0.15 14.78 8.79
CA LYS A 174 -1.29 15.14 7.93
C LYS A 174 -1.04 14.90 6.43
N SER A 175 -0.16 13.96 6.10
CA SER A 175 0.04 13.55 4.71
C SER A 175 -1.24 12.89 4.19
N PRO A 176 -1.67 13.15 2.93
CA PRO A 176 -2.77 12.42 2.30
C PRO A 176 -2.36 11.04 1.80
N GLU A 177 -1.06 10.72 1.84
CA GLU A 177 -0.48 9.49 1.32
C GLU A 177 -0.36 8.46 2.44
N ARG A 178 -0.52 7.18 2.11
CA ARG A 178 -0.28 6.03 3.00
C ARG A 178 0.59 5.02 2.29
N LEU A 179 1.38 4.28 3.06
CA LEU A 179 2.13 3.14 2.60
C LEU A 179 1.20 1.92 2.58
N TYR A 180 1.04 1.34 1.40
CA TYR A 180 0.29 0.10 1.16
C TYR A 180 1.28 -1.02 0.89
N LEU A 181 1.03 -2.19 1.45
CA LEU A 181 1.87 -3.38 1.25
C LEU A 181 1.43 -4.14 0.00
N MET A 182 2.38 -4.72 -0.71
CA MET A 182 2.22 -5.49 -1.94
C MET A 182 3.07 -6.76 -1.83
N SER A 183 2.60 -7.89 -2.35
CA SER A 183 3.32 -9.18 -2.21
C SER A 183 3.65 -9.48 -0.74
N GLY A 184 4.51 -10.44 -0.41
CA GLY A 184 4.90 -10.68 1.00
C GLY A 184 6.01 -11.71 1.14
N GLY A 185 6.58 -11.82 2.34
CA GLY A 185 7.74 -12.68 2.59
C GLY A 185 9.03 -12.06 2.06
N ASN A 186 9.86 -12.87 1.39
CA ASN A 186 11.21 -12.49 0.93
C ASN A 186 11.21 -11.48 -0.24
N ASP A 187 10.08 -11.33 -0.93
CA ASP A 187 9.96 -10.47 -2.11
C ASP A 187 8.80 -9.48 -1.93
N GLY A 188 8.68 -8.93 -0.72
CA GLY A 188 7.69 -7.91 -0.40
C GLY A 188 7.94 -6.62 -1.19
N GLU A 189 6.87 -5.86 -1.42
CA GLU A 189 6.90 -4.54 -2.01
C GLU A 189 5.99 -3.60 -1.20
N ALA A 190 6.17 -2.30 -1.36
CA ALA A 190 5.28 -1.31 -0.78
C ALA A 190 5.16 -0.08 -1.68
N VAL A 191 4.00 0.57 -1.64
CA VAL A 191 3.72 1.75 -2.46
C VAL A 191 3.06 2.87 -1.66
N PHE A 192 3.55 4.09 -1.83
CA PHE A 192 2.90 5.29 -1.32
C PHE A 192 1.77 5.73 -2.26
N LEU A 193 0.54 5.78 -1.75
CA LEU A 193 -0.64 6.22 -2.52
C LEU A 193 -1.55 7.12 -1.69
N THR A 194 -2.25 8.03 -2.37
CA THR A 194 -3.45 8.66 -1.80
C THR A 194 -4.61 7.66 -1.78
N GLN A 195 -5.63 7.95 -0.98
CA GLN A 195 -6.84 7.11 -0.95
C GLN A 195 -7.47 6.94 -2.34
N GLU A 196 -7.58 8.00 -3.14
CA GLU A 196 -8.17 7.94 -4.49
C GLU A 196 -7.36 7.07 -5.44
N GLN A 197 -6.02 7.18 -5.39
CA GLN A 197 -5.12 6.35 -6.19
C GLN A 197 -5.25 4.87 -5.79
N TYR A 198 -5.23 4.58 -4.48
CA TYR A 198 -5.40 3.23 -3.96
C TYR A 198 -6.74 2.61 -4.41
N GLN A 199 -7.86 3.33 -4.27
CA GLN A 199 -9.17 2.83 -4.71
C GLN A 199 -9.21 2.58 -6.22
N TYR A 200 -8.64 3.49 -7.01
CA TYR A 200 -8.58 3.31 -8.46
C TYR A 200 -7.77 2.08 -8.86
N ILE A 201 -6.58 1.91 -8.27
CA ILE A 201 -5.70 0.76 -8.54
C ILE A 201 -6.39 -0.53 -8.11
N LYS A 202 -6.99 -0.57 -6.92
CA LYS A 202 -7.68 -1.74 -6.39
C LYS A 202 -8.83 -2.20 -7.28
N ALA A 203 -9.59 -1.27 -7.86
CA ALA A 203 -10.71 -1.57 -8.76
C ALA A 203 -10.25 -1.98 -10.17
N THR A 204 -9.09 -1.49 -10.62
CA THR A 204 -8.69 -1.56 -12.03
C THR A 204 -7.65 -2.65 -12.32
N PHE A 205 -6.70 -2.87 -11.42
CA PHE A 205 -5.57 -3.77 -11.66
C PHE A 205 -6.02 -5.21 -11.40
N PRO A 206 -5.88 -6.12 -12.38
CA PRO A 206 -6.43 -7.48 -12.25
C PRO A 206 -5.51 -8.45 -11.48
N ASN A 207 -4.22 -8.14 -11.32
CA ASN A 207 -3.30 -9.00 -10.59
C ASN A 207 -3.53 -8.82 -9.07
N ASN A 208 -4.06 -9.86 -8.42
CA ASN A 208 -4.35 -9.83 -6.98
C ASN A 208 -3.13 -10.17 -6.10
N GLU A 209 -2.03 -10.64 -6.69
CA GLU A 209 -0.81 -10.95 -5.94
C GLU A 209 0.00 -9.69 -5.63
N SER A 210 0.17 -8.81 -6.62
CA SER A 210 0.90 -7.54 -6.49
C SER A 210 -0.03 -6.34 -6.32
N LYS A 211 -1.29 -6.54 -5.93
CA LYS A 211 -2.20 -5.43 -5.66
C LYS A 211 -1.83 -4.76 -4.34
N PRO A 212 -1.82 -3.42 -4.26
CA PRO A 212 -1.66 -2.73 -2.99
C PRO A 212 -2.78 -3.12 -2.03
N LEU A 213 -2.43 -3.39 -0.78
CA LEU A 213 -3.32 -3.71 0.31
C LEU A 213 -3.05 -2.76 1.47
N SER A 214 -4.11 -2.36 2.17
CA SER A 214 -3.93 -1.74 3.49
C SER A 214 -3.26 -2.74 4.44
N VAL A 215 -2.63 -2.27 5.51
CA VAL A 215 -1.97 -3.14 6.49
C VAL A 215 -2.91 -4.23 7.00
N ASP A 216 -4.17 -3.89 7.29
CA ASP A 216 -5.17 -4.84 7.80
C ASP A 216 -5.55 -5.91 6.77
N GLU A 217 -5.77 -5.50 5.51
CA GLU A 217 -6.09 -6.43 4.42
C GLU A 217 -4.92 -7.36 4.13
N TRP A 218 -3.71 -6.81 4.12
CA TRP A 218 -2.48 -7.54 3.92
C TRP A 218 -2.27 -8.57 5.05
N SER A 219 -2.40 -8.12 6.30
CA SER A 219 -2.28 -8.97 7.48
C SER A 219 -3.30 -10.11 7.45
N LYS A 220 -4.53 -9.82 7.02
CA LYS A 220 -5.56 -10.85 6.83
C LYS A 220 -5.20 -11.84 5.72
N LYS A 221 -4.69 -11.37 4.57
CA LYS A 221 -4.29 -12.21 3.43
C LYS A 221 -3.18 -13.18 3.85
N TYR A 222 -2.16 -12.70 4.56
CA TYR A 222 -0.99 -13.48 4.93
C TYR A 222 -1.06 -14.09 6.35
N ARG A 223 -2.18 -13.94 7.05
CA ARG A 223 -2.40 -14.46 8.42
C ARG A 223 -1.41 -13.92 9.45
N MET A 224 -1.04 -12.66 9.32
CA MET A 224 -0.22 -11.94 10.28
C MET A 224 -1.12 -11.43 11.41
N LYS A 225 -0.84 -11.85 12.64
CA LYS A 225 -1.56 -11.44 13.85
C LYS A 225 -0.85 -10.29 14.54
#